data_AF-A0A2R7T3B2-F1
#
_entry.id   AF-A0A2R7T3B2-F1
#
_cell.length_a   1.000
_cell.length_b   1.000
_cell.length_c   1.000
_cell.angle_alpha   90.00
_cell.angle_beta   90.00
_cell.angle_gamma   90.00
#
_symmetry.space_group_name_H-M   'P 1'
#
loop_
_entity.id
_entity.type
_entity.pdbx_description
1 polymer ?
#
loop_
_entity_poly.entity_id
_entity_poly.type
_entity_poly.pdbx_seq_one_letter_code
_entity_poly.pdbx_strand_id
1 'polypeptide(L)'
;MKQAEDNRTAELPGVTKRGRKPLGERPMTSAERQKAYRARLAEERYHVKPAEVSRVTIMRQLADAFEQLDKPNADSDLIEGAAYMAEGLIAELVTRYGLQVHSIKRKSKRVTKI
;
A
#
# COMPACT_ATOMS: atom_id res chain seq x y z
N MET A 1 53.99 -26.79 27.20
CA MET A 1 54.00 -25.39 26.74
C MET A 1 52.55 -24.89 26.71
N LYS A 2 52.23 -23.79 27.41
CA LYS A 2 50.88 -23.21 27.49
C LYS A 2 50.71 -22.20 26.35
N GLN A 3 49.68 -22.36 25.52
CA GLN A 3 49.26 -21.33 24.56
C GLN A 3 48.41 -20.28 25.29
N ALA A 4 48.79 -19.02 25.12
CA ALA A 4 48.10 -17.86 25.67
C ALA A 4 46.79 -17.62 24.91
N GLU A 5 45.72 -17.33 25.65
CA GLU A 5 44.44 -16.89 25.12
C GLU A 5 44.55 -15.42 24.68
N ASP A 6 44.43 -15.16 23.38
CA ASP A 6 44.37 -13.81 22.82
C ASP A 6 42.98 -13.19 23.08
N ASN A 7 42.80 -12.63 24.29
CA ASN A 7 41.64 -11.83 24.69
C ASN A 7 41.71 -10.38 24.14
N ARG A 8 41.83 -10.20 22.83
CA ARG A 8 41.78 -8.85 22.21
C ARG A 8 41.14 -8.85 20.82
N THR A 9 39.82 -8.99 20.76
CA THR A 9 39.06 -8.33 19.70
C THR A 9 38.35 -7.14 20.32
N ALA A 10 38.98 -5.99 20.17
CA ALA A 10 38.55 -4.71 20.68
C ALA A 10 37.11 -4.38 20.25
N GLU A 11 36.31 -3.97 21.22
CA GLU A 11 35.01 -3.37 21.02
C GLU A 11 35.17 -2.07 20.22
N LEU A 12 34.70 -2.06 18.96
CA LEU A 12 34.63 -0.85 18.15
C LEU A 12 33.50 0.05 18.68
N PRO A 13 33.73 1.34 18.93
CA PRO A 13 32.69 2.26 19.38
C PRO A 13 31.69 2.48 18.23
N GLY A 14 30.42 2.12 18.45
CA GLY A 14 29.33 2.30 17.48
C GLY A 14 28.74 1.02 16.90
N VAL A 15 29.34 -0.16 17.15
CA VAL A 15 28.69 -1.44 16.84
C VAL A 15 27.84 -1.84 18.04
N THR A 16 26.60 -1.33 18.11
CA THR A 16 25.61 -1.95 18.98
C THR A 16 25.46 -3.39 18.51
N LYS A 17 25.84 -4.37 19.35
CA LYS A 17 25.52 -5.79 19.16
C LYS A 17 24.09 -5.84 18.65
N ARG A 18 23.84 -6.42 17.47
CA ARG A 18 22.49 -6.68 16.96
C ARG A 18 21.70 -7.28 18.12
N GLY A 19 20.85 -6.46 18.73
CA GLY A 19 20.14 -6.84 19.95
C GLY A 19 19.43 -8.14 19.67
N ARG A 20 19.54 -9.11 20.59
CA ARG A 20 18.61 -10.24 20.57
C ARG A 20 17.21 -9.63 20.52
N LYS A 21 16.41 -10.06 19.53
CA LYS A 21 15.01 -9.69 19.46
C LYS A 21 14.35 -9.96 20.82
N PRO A 22 13.46 -9.08 21.30
CA PRO A 22 12.85 -9.21 22.60
C PRO A 22 12.28 -10.63 22.80
N LEU A 23 12.55 -11.20 23.97
CA LEU A 23 12.18 -12.56 24.31
C LEU A 23 10.64 -12.66 24.38
N GLY A 24 10.03 -13.33 23.40
CA GLY A 24 8.58 -13.56 23.37
C GLY A 24 7.93 -13.36 21.99
N GLU A 25 8.57 -12.63 21.08
CA GLU A 25 8.06 -12.52 19.71
C GLU A 25 8.55 -13.69 18.86
N ARG A 26 7.64 -14.60 18.52
CA ARG A 26 7.90 -15.64 17.53
C ARG A 26 8.41 -14.96 16.24
N PRO A 27 9.55 -15.38 15.66
CA PRO A 27 10.02 -14.79 14.43
C PRO A 27 8.95 -14.97 13.34
N MET A 28 8.50 -13.88 12.74
CA MET A 28 7.53 -13.95 11.65
C MET A 28 8.04 -14.89 10.55
N THR A 29 7.19 -15.82 10.15
CA THR A 29 7.36 -16.66 8.98
C THR A 29 7.49 -15.77 7.72
N SER A 30 7.97 -16.35 6.62
CA SER A 30 8.06 -15.64 5.34
C SER A 30 6.68 -15.14 4.87
N ALA A 31 5.63 -15.94 5.07
CA ALA A 31 4.26 -15.60 4.73
C ALA A 31 3.73 -14.41 5.56
N GLU A 32 3.99 -14.41 6.87
CA GLU A 32 3.58 -13.30 7.76
C GLU A 32 4.33 -12.01 7.41
N ARG A 33 5.62 -12.09 7.07
CA ARG A 33 6.38 -10.93 6.59
C ARG A 33 5.81 -10.36 5.30
N GLN A 34 5.43 -11.20 4.35
CA GLN A 34 4.77 -10.74 3.12
C GLN A 34 3.39 -10.14 3.39
N LYS A 35 2.61 -10.73 4.31
CA LYS A 35 1.30 -10.19 4.73
C LYS A 35 1.45 -8.83 5.40
N ALA A 36 2.39 -8.68 6.34
CA ALA A 36 2.69 -7.43 7.01
C ALA A 36 3.22 -6.36 6.03
N TYR A 37 4.07 -6.74 5.07
CA TYR A 37 4.53 -5.84 4.03
C TYR A 37 3.38 -5.35 3.14
N ARG A 38 2.47 -6.26 2.73
CA ARG A 38 1.27 -5.89 1.97
C ARG A 38 0.32 -4.99 2.77
N ALA A 39 0.19 -5.24 4.08
CA ALA A 39 -0.62 -4.41 4.99
C ALA A 39 -0.02 -3.01 5.16
N ARG A 40 1.29 -2.90 5.38
CA ARG A 40 2.00 -1.62 5.45
C ARG A 40 1.88 -0.82 4.14
N LEU A 41 2.02 -1.49 2.99
CA LEU A 41 1.77 -0.86 1.69
C LEU A 41 0.32 -0.41 1.52
N ALA A 42 -0.64 -1.05 2.19
CA ALA A 42 -2.05 -0.64 2.18
C ALA A 42 -2.29 0.56 3.10
N GLU A 43 -1.55 0.70 4.21
CA GLU A 43 -1.60 1.88 5.09
C GLU A 43 -0.94 3.11 4.44
N GLU A 44 0.26 2.94 3.85
CA GLU A 44 0.95 4.02 3.14
C GLU A 44 0.14 4.52 1.92
N ARG A 45 -0.70 3.67 1.33
CA ARG A 45 -1.55 4.03 0.17
C ARG A 45 -2.50 5.18 0.43
N TYR A 46 -2.96 5.40 1.66
CA TYR A 46 -3.97 6.44 1.94
C TYR A 46 -3.34 7.79 2.34
N HIS A 47 -2.01 7.85 2.45
CA HIS A 47 -1.30 9.06 2.89
C HIS A 47 -0.36 9.67 1.85
N VAL A 48 -0.19 9.04 0.68
CA VAL A 48 0.68 9.55 -0.40
C VAL A 48 -0.14 10.37 -1.40
N LYS A 49 0.40 11.52 -1.81
CA LYS A 49 -0.25 12.40 -2.80
C LYS A 49 -0.40 11.66 -4.15
N PRO A 50 -1.56 11.75 -4.82
CA PRO A 50 -1.79 11.13 -6.13
C PRO A 50 -0.74 11.47 -7.20
N ALA A 51 -0.18 12.68 -7.15
CA ALA A 51 0.88 13.13 -8.08
C ALA A 51 2.20 12.35 -7.96
N GLU A 52 2.48 11.75 -6.80
CA GLU A 52 3.75 11.07 -6.51
C GLU A 52 3.70 9.56 -6.80
N VAL A 53 2.50 9.02 -7.06
CA VAL A 53 2.31 7.58 -7.26
C VAL A 53 2.31 7.18 -8.74
N SER A 54 2.60 5.90 -8.97
CA SER A 54 2.57 5.31 -10.30
C SER A 54 1.14 5.23 -10.85
N ARG A 55 0.98 5.25 -12.18
CA ARG A 55 -0.33 5.07 -12.86
C ARG A 55 -1.09 3.85 -12.37
N VAL A 56 -0.37 2.73 -12.19
CA VAL A 56 -0.95 1.45 -11.76
C VAL A 56 -1.48 1.56 -10.33
N THR A 57 -0.78 2.28 -9.46
CA THR A 57 -1.23 2.56 -8.10
C THR A 57 -2.51 3.39 -8.10
N ILE A 58 -2.56 4.46 -8.90
CA ILE A 58 -3.75 5.33 -9.04
C ILE A 58 -4.96 4.52 -9.50
N MET A 59 -4.81 3.70 -10.55
CA MET A 59 -5.89 2.84 -11.05
C MET A 59 -6.39 1.86 -10.00
N ARG A 60 -5.48 1.31 -9.19
CA ARG A 60 -5.85 0.36 -8.13
C ARG A 60 -6.60 1.07 -6.99
N GLN A 61 -6.11 2.21 -6.53
CA GLN A 61 -6.81 3.02 -5.51
C GLN A 61 -8.19 3.46 -5.99
N LEU A 62 -8.33 3.79 -7.27
CA LEU A 62 -9.61 4.16 -7.87
C LEU A 62 -10.59 2.96 -7.89
N ALA A 63 -10.10 1.76 -8.20
CA ALA A 63 -10.91 0.54 -8.13
C ALA A 63 -11.35 0.24 -6.68
N ASP A 64 -10.44 0.38 -5.71
CA ASP A 64 -10.75 0.19 -4.29
C ASP A 64 -11.82 1.22 -3.82
N ALA A 65 -11.76 2.46 -4.30
CA ALA A 65 -12.76 3.50 -4.01
C ALA A 65 -14.12 3.18 -4.62
N PHE A 66 -14.17 2.73 -5.88
CA PHE A 66 -15.43 2.29 -6.50
C PHE A 66 -16.03 1.08 -5.80
N GLU A 67 -15.22 0.12 -5.36
CA GLU A 67 -15.71 -1.02 -4.58
C GLU A 67 -16.34 -0.56 -3.26
N GLN A 68 -15.82 0.48 -2.62
CA GLN A 68 -16.44 1.06 -1.42
C GLN A 68 -17.77 1.77 -1.73
N LEU A 69 -17.84 2.49 -2.85
CA LEU A 69 -19.08 3.17 -3.28
C LEU A 69 -20.18 2.17 -3.70
N ASP A 70 -19.80 1.02 -4.25
CA ASP A 70 -20.73 -0.03 -4.68
C ASP A 70 -21.20 -0.92 -3.51
N LYS A 71 -20.64 -0.77 -2.29
CA LYS A 71 -21.03 -1.59 -1.14
C LYS A 71 -22.47 -1.26 -0.72
N PRO A 72 -23.37 -2.26 -0.66
CA PRO A 72 -24.72 -2.04 -0.16
C PRO A 72 -24.66 -1.70 1.34
N ASN A 73 -25.39 -0.66 1.73
CA ASN A 73 -25.49 -0.18 3.12
C ASN A 73 -24.15 0.28 3.73
N ALA A 74 -23.25 0.86 2.92
CA ALA A 74 -22.06 1.51 3.46
C ALA A 74 -22.45 2.73 4.32
N ASP A 75 -21.64 2.99 5.34
CA ASP A 75 -21.74 4.19 6.18
C ASP A 75 -21.63 5.45 5.31
N SER A 76 -22.43 6.49 5.59
CA SER A 76 -22.43 7.73 4.81
C SER A 76 -21.05 8.37 4.77
N ASP A 77 -20.33 8.32 5.89
CA ASP A 77 -19.02 8.94 6.03
C ASP A 77 -17.97 8.19 5.19
N LEU A 78 -18.11 6.86 5.08
CA LEU A 78 -17.26 6.04 4.23
C LEU A 78 -17.55 6.27 2.75
N ILE A 79 -18.81 6.47 2.38
CA ILE A 79 -19.22 6.80 1.00
C ILE A 79 -18.64 8.17 0.60
N GLU A 80 -18.77 9.18 1.45
CA GLU A 80 -18.26 10.52 1.17
C GLU A 80 -16.74 10.52 1.02
N GLY A 81 -16.03 9.83 1.94
CA GLY A 81 -14.58 9.65 1.85
C GLY A 81 -14.14 8.94 0.57
N ALA A 82 -14.86 7.87 0.18
CA ALA A 82 -14.58 7.13 -1.05
C ALA A 82 -14.85 7.97 -2.31
N ALA A 83 -15.92 8.78 -2.31
CA ALA A 83 -16.23 9.69 -3.40
C ALA A 83 -15.15 10.76 -3.56
N TYR A 84 -14.76 11.42 -2.46
CA TYR A 84 -13.69 12.43 -2.46
C TYR A 84 -12.37 11.86 -2.99
N MET A 85 -12.00 10.65 -2.55
CA MET A 85 -10.82 9.95 -3.05
C MET A 85 -10.92 9.65 -4.56
N ALA A 86 -12.06 9.14 -5.02
CA ALA A 86 -12.26 8.82 -6.43
C ALA A 86 -12.15 10.06 -7.32
N GLU A 87 -12.73 11.19 -6.90
CA GLU A 87 -12.64 12.47 -7.61
C GLU A 87 -11.20 12.94 -7.78
N GLY A 88 -10.41 12.95 -6.70
CA GLY A 88 -9.01 13.35 -6.75
C GLY A 88 -8.15 12.46 -7.67
N LEU A 89 -8.37 11.14 -7.63
CA LEU A 89 -7.65 10.19 -8.48
C LEU A 89 -8.04 10.33 -9.95
N ILE A 90 -9.32 10.59 -10.26
CA ILE A 90 -9.78 10.85 -11.63
C ILE A 90 -9.18 12.17 -12.15
N ALA A 91 -9.19 13.23 -11.35
CA ALA A 91 -8.60 14.52 -11.72
C ALA A 91 -7.11 14.39 -12.05
N GLU A 92 -6.37 13.62 -11.25
CA GLU A 92 -4.96 13.32 -11.51
C GLU A 92 -4.78 12.54 -12.82
N LEU A 93 -5.58 11.50 -13.07
CA LEU A 93 -5.52 10.74 -14.33
C LEU A 93 -5.82 11.62 -15.56
N VAL A 94 -6.81 12.49 -15.45
CA VAL A 94 -7.20 13.43 -16.52
C VAL A 94 -6.08 14.43 -16.78
N THR A 95 -5.53 15.04 -15.73
CA THR A 95 -4.48 16.06 -15.84
C THR A 95 -3.18 15.47 -16.37
N ARG A 96 -2.75 14.32 -15.84
CA ARG A 96 -1.46 13.71 -16.16
C ARG A 96 -1.43 13.03 -17.53
N TYR A 97 -2.55 12.45 -17.96
CA TYR A 97 -2.61 11.67 -19.20
C TYR A 97 -3.49 12.28 -20.29
N GLY A 98 -4.04 13.48 -20.06
CA GLY A 98 -4.88 14.18 -21.03
C GLY A 98 -6.15 13.41 -21.40
N LEU A 99 -6.75 12.69 -20.43
CA LEU A 99 -7.94 11.88 -20.71
C LEU A 99 -9.14 12.79 -21.01
N GLN A 100 -9.68 12.67 -22.22
CA GLN A 100 -10.90 13.37 -22.61
C GLN A 100 -12.14 12.60 -22.15
N VAL A 101 -12.55 12.79 -20.90
CA VAL A 101 -13.67 12.05 -20.31
C VAL A 101 -14.98 12.28 -21.10
N HIS A 102 -15.17 13.48 -21.65
CA HIS A 102 -16.34 13.84 -22.46
C HIS A 102 -16.46 13.07 -23.79
N SER A 103 -15.36 12.52 -24.31
CA SER A 103 -15.38 11.77 -25.58
C SER A 103 -15.57 10.26 -25.38
N ILE A 104 -15.58 9.79 -24.12
CA ILE A 104 -15.74 8.38 -23.78
C ILE A 104 -17.22 7.98 -23.95
N LYS A 105 -17.52 7.31 -25.07
CA LYS A 105 -18.83 6.68 -25.28
C LYS A 105 -18.99 5.48 -24.34
N ARG A 106 -20.05 5.45 -23.52
CA ARG A 106 -20.43 4.28 -22.71
C ARG A 106 -20.71 3.10 -23.64
N LYS A 107 -19.84 2.09 -23.65
CA LYS A 107 -20.15 0.79 -24.25
C LYS A 107 -21.02 0.02 -23.27
N SER A 108 -22.34 0.20 -23.34
CA SER A 108 -23.27 -0.72 -22.68
C SER A 108 -23.15 -2.08 -23.35
N LYS A 109 -22.46 -3.02 -22.72
CA LYS A 109 -22.67 -4.44 -23.05
C LYS A 109 -24.03 -4.79 -22.48
N ARG A 110 -25.06 -4.85 -23.32
CA ARG A 110 -26.29 -5.57 -22.97
C ARG A 110 -25.87 -6.99 -22.63
N VAL A 111 -26.01 -7.36 -21.36
CA VAL A 111 -25.90 -8.76 -20.94
C VAL A 111 -27.14 -9.45 -21.50
N THR A 112 -27.00 -10.08 -22.66
CA THR A 112 -28.04 -10.95 -23.21
C THR A 112 -28.15 -12.14 -22.25
N LYS A 113 -29.24 -12.21 -21.49
CA LYS A 113 -29.60 -13.43 -20.76
C LYS A 113 -29.83 -14.53 -21.82
N ILE A 114 -29.08 -15.62 -21.72
CA ILE A 114 -29.34 -16.89 -22.41
C ILE A 114 -30.30 -17.69 -21.53
#